data_AF-A0A538HCM2-F1
#
_entry.id   AF-A0A538HCM2-F1
#
_cell.length_a   1.000
_cell.length_b   1.000
_cell.length_c   1.000
_cell.angle_alpha   90.00
_cell.angle_beta   90.00
_cell.angle_gamma   90.00
#
_symmetry.space_group_name_H-M   'P 1'
#
loop_
_entity.id
_entity.type
_entity.pdbx_description
1 polymer ?
#
loop_
_entity_poly.entity_id
_entity_poly.type
_entity_poly.pdbx_seq_one_letter_code
_entity_poly.pdbx_strand_id
1 'polypeptide(L)'
;MTDTVAAPAVAAPRVKPLRWWHEVLFILGFYGIYTTIRNTQGSASVSATHAFHNARHIIHWERLLGIYHERWVQQRFIAYHGFIRFWDVFYGSAHFIVSIAALVYLFRKMPARYPRLRNTLAITTALALLGFATYPLMPPRLLPHAYGFVDTLKAYGGLWSFDSGTMQKISNQYAAMPSLHFAWSSWCVLVLWPAMRRPWSRAVLLTYPLITLFAIVVTANHYVLDAAGGALALAIGYTASVAITRQRTTPDPAPAPAA
;
A
#
# COMPACT_ATOMS: atom_id res chain seq x y z
N MET A 1 37.16 4.99 51.65
CA MET A 1 37.10 4.19 50.40
C MET A 1 35.68 3.67 50.27
N THR A 2 34.86 4.32 49.44
CA THR A 2 33.51 3.86 49.10
C THR A 2 33.58 3.31 47.70
N ASP A 3 33.57 1.98 47.58
CA ASP A 3 33.49 1.27 46.31
C ASP A 3 32.09 1.44 45.72
N THR A 4 31.95 2.37 44.78
CA THR A 4 30.78 2.45 43.92
C THR A 4 30.79 1.27 42.95
N VAL A 5 29.99 0.24 43.26
CA VAL A 5 29.69 -0.86 42.34
C VAL A 5 28.99 -0.27 41.12
N ALA A 6 29.71 -0.20 39.99
CA ALA A 6 29.15 0.25 38.73
C ALA A 6 28.03 -0.71 38.29
N ALA A 7 26.83 -0.16 38.07
CA ALA A 7 25.71 -0.92 37.53
C ALA A 7 26.11 -1.56 36.18
N PRO A 8 25.73 -2.82 35.91
CA PRO A 8 26.10 -3.49 34.67
C PRO A 8 25.53 -2.74 33.48
N ALA A 9 26.40 -2.40 32.52
CA ALA A 9 26.00 -1.75 31.29
C ALA A 9 24.96 -2.62 30.56
N VAL A 10 23.76 -2.09 30.38
CA VAL A 10 22.69 -2.76 29.62
C VAL A 10 23.21 -2.97 28.20
N ALA A 11 23.50 -4.23 27.85
CA ALA A 11 24.03 -4.58 26.54
C ALA A 11 23.08 -4.09 25.45
N ALA A 12 23.61 -3.33 24.49
CA ALA A 12 22.82 -2.86 23.36
C ALA A 12 22.20 -4.05 22.62
N PRO A 13 20.91 -4.00 22.26
CA PRO A 13 20.22 -5.13 21.65
C PRO A 13 20.95 -5.57 20.37
N ARG A 14 21.37 -6.84 20.33
CA ARG A 14 22.05 -7.44 19.17
C ARG A 14 21.08 -7.51 17.99
N VAL A 15 21.28 -6.67 16.99
CA VAL A 15 20.53 -6.74 15.73
C VAL A 15 21.06 -7.92 14.92
N LYS A 16 20.24 -8.96 14.71
CA LYS A 16 20.62 -10.08 13.84
C LYS A 16 20.93 -9.56 12.43
N PRO A 17 22.02 -10.02 11.77
CA PRO A 17 22.37 -9.56 10.43
C PRO A 17 21.28 -9.94 9.43
N LEU A 18 20.80 -8.95 8.67
CA LEU A 18 19.83 -9.18 7.60
C LEU A 18 20.52 -9.91 6.44
N ARG A 19 19.86 -10.92 5.89
CA ARG A 19 20.35 -11.66 4.73
C ARG A 19 19.45 -11.39 3.54
N TRP A 20 20.01 -10.81 2.47
CA TRP A 20 19.26 -10.39 1.29
C TRP A 20 18.47 -11.52 0.63
N TRP A 21 19.01 -12.75 0.64
CA TRP A 21 18.38 -13.90 0.01
C TRP A 21 17.10 -14.35 0.72
N HIS A 22 16.95 -14.12 2.03
CA HIS A 22 15.68 -14.35 2.72
C HIS A 22 14.58 -13.42 2.20
N GLU A 23 14.93 -12.20 1.82
CA GLU A 23 13.98 -11.23 1.27
C GLU A 23 13.57 -11.62 -0.15
N VAL A 24 14.51 -12.12 -0.96
CA VAL A 24 14.20 -12.68 -2.28
C VAL A 24 13.25 -13.86 -2.16
N LEU A 25 13.52 -14.81 -1.26
CA LEU A 25 12.60 -15.94 -1.02
C LEU A 25 11.24 -15.49 -0.51
N PHE A 26 11.18 -14.46 0.34
CA PHE A 26 9.94 -13.90 0.83
C PHE A 26 9.12 -13.25 -0.29
N ILE A 27 9.77 -12.45 -1.17
CA ILE A 27 9.13 -11.83 -2.33
C ILE A 27 8.63 -12.91 -3.29
N LEU A 28 9.44 -13.93 -3.58
CA LEU A 28 9.04 -15.04 -4.46
C LEU A 28 7.88 -15.84 -3.87
N GLY A 29 7.90 -16.12 -2.56
CA GLY A 29 6.80 -16.79 -1.87
C GLY A 29 5.52 -15.97 -1.88
N PHE A 30 5.61 -14.67 -1.59
CA PHE A 30 4.46 -13.75 -1.66
C PHE A 30 3.91 -13.65 -3.08
N TYR A 31 4.78 -13.52 -4.08
CA TYR A 31 4.41 -13.49 -5.50
C TYR A 31 3.76 -14.80 -5.95
N GLY A 32 4.27 -15.94 -5.48
CA GLY A 32 3.67 -17.25 -5.72
C GLY A 32 2.26 -17.35 -5.14
N ILE A 33 2.07 -16.99 -3.86
CA ILE A 33 0.75 -16.98 -3.21
C ILE A 33 -0.21 -16.02 -3.93
N TYR A 34 0.25 -14.81 -4.25
CA TYR A 34 -0.52 -13.83 -5.03
C TYR A 34 -0.97 -14.42 -6.37
N THR A 35 -0.04 -15.02 -7.12
CA THR A 35 -0.32 -15.62 -8.43
C THR A 35 -1.30 -16.77 -8.30
N THR A 36 -1.18 -17.61 -7.27
CA THR A 36 -2.11 -18.71 -7.02
C THR A 36 -3.51 -18.18 -6.71
N ILE A 37 -3.67 -17.27 -5.74
CA ILE A 37 -4.99 -16.67 -5.40
C ILE A 37 -5.61 -16.03 -6.65
N ARG A 38 -4.79 -15.33 -7.43
CA ARG A 38 -5.22 -14.68 -8.67
C ARG A 38 -5.60 -15.66 -9.76
N ASN A 39 -4.94 -16.82 -9.87
CA ASN A 39 -5.27 -17.81 -10.90
C ASN A 39 -6.42 -18.74 -10.48
N THR A 40 -6.61 -18.98 -9.18
CA THR A 40 -7.67 -19.84 -8.65
C THR A 40 -8.96 -19.08 -8.36
N GLN A 41 -8.86 -17.80 -7.99
CA GLN A 41 -10.01 -16.96 -7.62
C GLN A 41 -10.18 -15.72 -8.50
N GLY A 42 -9.22 -15.41 -9.37
CA GLY A 42 -9.19 -14.14 -10.08
C GLY A 42 -9.92 -14.14 -11.42
N SER A 43 -10.85 -13.19 -11.51
CA SER A 43 -11.19 -12.36 -12.68
C SER A 43 -11.91 -13.02 -13.87
N ALA A 44 -11.80 -14.32 -14.12
CA ALA A 44 -12.54 -14.97 -15.22
C ALA A 44 -14.01 -15.25 -14.86
N SER A 45 -14.33 -15.34 -13.56
CA SER A 45 -15.65 -15.68 -13.02
C SER A 45 -16.35 -14.55 -12.26
N VAL A 46 -15.69 -13.39 -12.08
CA VAL A 46 -16.31 -12.24 -11.42
C VAL A 46 -17.21 -11.52 -12.42
N SER A 47 -18.52 -11.71 -12.28
CA SER A 47 -19.49 -10.97 -13.08
C SER A 47 -19.28 -9.46 -12.90
N ALA A 48 -19.07 -8.75 -14.00
CA ALA A 48 -19.00 -7.28 -14.04
C ALA A 48 -20.21 -6.65 -13.30
N THR A 49 -21.36 -7.33 -13.33
CA THR A 49 -22.57 -6.97 -12.59
C THR A 49 -22.37 -6.94 -11.08
N HIS A 50 -21.68 -7.93 -10.49
CA HIS A 50 -21.38 -7.95 -9.05
C HIS A 50 -20.44 -6.80 -8.67
N ALA A 51 -19.38 -6.58 -9.47
CA ALA A 51 -18.44 -5.49 -9.23
C ALA A 51 -19.11 -4.10 -9.34
N PHE A 52 -20.04 -3.95 -10.28
CA PHE A 52 -20.86 -2.75 -10.44
C PHE A 52 -21.84 -2.55 -9.27
N HIS A 53 -22.44 -3.63 -8.76
CA HIS A 53 -23.30 -3.56 -7.58
C HIS A 53 -22.52 -3.09 -6.34
N ASN A 54 -21.33 -3.64 -6.10
CA ASN A 54 -20.42 -3.17 -5.04
C ASN A 54 -20.03 -1.70 -5.23
N ALA A 55 -19.76 -1.27 -6.47
CA ALA A 55 -19.50 0.14 -6.77
C ALA A 55 -20.67 1.05 -6.37
N ARG A 56 -21.91 0.63 -6.62
CA ARG A 56 -23.09 1.37 -6.16
C ARG A 56 -23.16 1.48 -4.64
N HIS A 57 -22.76 0.45 -3.89
CA HIS A 57 -22.70 0.52 -2.42
C HIS A 57 -21.69 1.56 -1.96
N ILE A 58 -20.48 1.56 -2.55
CA ILE A 58 -19.46 2.56 -2.23
C ILE A 58 -19.95 3.97 -2.56
N ILE A 59 -20.50 4.19 -3.75
CA ILE A 59 -21.07 5.48 -4.16
C ILE A 59 -22.18 5.93 -3.20
N HIS A 60 -23.03 5.01 -2.75
CA HIS A 60 -24.07 5.33 -1.78
C HIS A 60 -23.48 5.83 -0.46
N TRP A 61 -22.51 5.11 0.10
CA TRP A 61 -21.82 5.52 1.33
C TRP A 61 -21.08 6.83 1.19
N GLU A 62 -20.37 7.06 0.09
CA GLU A 62 -19.67 8.32 -0.16
C GLU A 62 -20.64 9.50 -0.29
N ARG A 63 -21.81 9.29 -0.87
CA ARG A 63 -22.87 10.31 -0.93
C ARG A 63 -23.45 10.59 0.45
N LEU A 64 -23.70 9.55 1.26
CA LEU A 64 -24.16 9.72 2.65
C LEU A 64 -23.15 10.50 3.50
N LEU A 65 -21.86 10.22 3.31
CA LEU A 65 -20.77 10.91 4.00
C LEU A 65 -20.44 12.29 3.41
N GLY A 66 -21.04 12.65 2.27
CA GLY A 66 -20.78 13.93 1.59
C GLY A 66 -19.39 14.03 0.96
N ILE A 67 -18.73 12.91 0.66
CA ILE A 67 -17.36 12.85 0.11
C ILE A 67 -17.30 12.39 -1.35
N TYR A 68 -18.45 12.11 -1.98
CA TYR A 68 -18.54 11.71 -3.39
C TYR A 68 -18.20 12.88 -4.33
N HIS A 69 -16.89 13.06 -4.58
CA HIS A 69 -16.33 14.20 -5.31
C HIS A 69 -15.45 13.79 -6.50
N GLU A 70 -15.27 12.48 -6.73
CA GLU A 70 -14.37 11.92 -7.75
C GLU A 70 -14.69 12.50 -9.13
N ARG A 71 -15.97 12.54 -9.49
CA ARG A 71 -16.43 13.07 -10.77
C ARG A 71 -16.06 14.55 -10.93
N TRP A 72 -16.32 15.35 -9.90
CA TRP A 72 -16.00 16.77 -9.92
C TRP A 72 -14.49 17.00 -10.08
N VAL A 73 -13.67 16.23 -9.35
CA VAL A 73 -12.21 16.29 -9.46
C VAL A 73 -11.78 15.94 -10.88
N GLN A 74 -12.18 14.77 -11.41
CA GLN A 74 -11.75 14.36 -12.75
C GLN A 74 -12.19 15.37 -13.82
N GLN A 75 -13.45 15.80 -13.82
CA GLN A 75 -13.98 16.73 -14.82
C GLN A 75 -13.26 18.08 -14.84
N ARG A 76 -12.75 18.55 -13.70
CA ARG A 76 -11.97 19.79 -13.64
C ARG A 76 -10.65 19.70 -14.41
N PHE A 77 -10.05 18.51 -14.51
CA PHE A 77 -8.72 18.31 -15.08
C PHE A 77 -8.72 17.55 -16.41
N ILE A 78 -9.83 16.91 -16.79
CA ILE A 78 -9.88 15.98 -17.93
C ILE A 78 -9.51 16.63 -19.27
N ALA A 79 -9.74 17.94 -19.43
CA ALA A 79 -9.36 18.68 -20.63
C ALA A 79 -7.84 18.85 -20.80
N TYR A 80 -7.06 18.73 -19.71
CA TYR A 80 -5.61 18.91 -19.73
C TYR A 80 -4.91 17.56 -19.93
N HIS A 81 -4.88 17.06 -21.16
CA HIS A 81 -4.41 15.70 -21.46
C HIS A 81 -2.98 15.40 -20.96
N GLY A 82 -2.04 16.35 -21.09
CA GLY A 82 -0.69 16.18 -20.58
C GLY A 82 -0.62 16.06 -19.05
N PHE A 83 -1.49 16.78 -18.34
CA PHE A 83 -1.63 16.69 -16.89
C PHE A 83 -2.18 15.32 -16.49
N ILE A 84 -3.25 14.85 -17.14
CA ILE A 84 -3.83 13.54 -16.86
C ILE A 84 -2.83 12.42 -17.14
N ARG A 85 -2.11 12.48 -18.27
CA ARG A 85 -1.06 11.49 -18.60
C ARG A 85 0.05 11.44 -17.54
N PHE A 86 0.47 12.58 -17.02
CA PHE A 86 1.42 12.62 -15.90
C PHE A 86 0.88 11.85 -14.69
N TRP A 87 -0.40 12.05 -14.35
CA TRP A 87 -1.03 11.35 -13.22
C TRP A 87 -1.27 9.87 -13.48
N ASP A 88 -1.59 9.44 -14.70
CA ASP A 88 -1.67 8.03 -15.07
C ASP A 88 -0.30 7.34 -14.91
N VAL A 89 0.78 8.00 -15.33
CA VAL A 89 2.16 7.50 -15.13
C VAL A 89 2.51 7.47 -13.65
N PHE A 90 2.20 8.52 -12.89
CA PHE A 90 2.44 8.57 -11.46
C PHE A 90 1.69 7.45 -10.73
N TYR A 91 0.40 7.30 -11.03
CA TYR A 91 -0.46 6.22 -10.52
C TYR A 91 0.18 4.86 -10.76
N GLY A 92 0.54 4.57 -12.02
CA GLY A 92 1.08 3.27 -12.41
C GLY A 92 2.49 2.93 -11.89
N SER A 93 3.31 3.94 -11.53
CA SER A 93 4.75 3.72 -11.26
C SER A 93 5.21 4.14 -9.87
N ALA A 94 4.74 5.27 -9.33
CA ALA A 94 5.34 5.89 -8.15
C ALA A 94 5.24 5.00 -6.92
N HIS A 95 4.12 4.30 -6.74
CA HIS A 95 3.92 3.44 -5.59
C HIS A 95 4.90 2.24 -5.57
N PHE A 96 5.31 1.72 -6.72
CA PHE A 96 6.37 0.71 -6.80
C PHE A 96 7.75 1.30 -6.53
N ILE A 97 8.13 2.34 -7.29
CA ILE A 97 9.47 2.94 -7.25
C ILE A 97 9.80 3.45 -5.85
N VAL A 98 8.88 4.23 -5.26
CA VAL A 98 9.10 4.85 -3.94
C VAL A 98 9.09 3.79 -2.84
N SER A 99 8.20 2.79 -2.90
CA SER A 99 8.18 1.72 -1.89
C SER A 99 9.42 0.85 -1.93
N ILE A 100 9.93 0.51 -3.12
CA ILE A 100 11.19 -0.21 -3.28
C ILE A 100 12.35 0.64 -2.73
N ALA A 101 12.41 1.93 -3.07
CA ALA A 101 13.43 2.82 -2.53
C ALA A 101 13.37 2.93 -1.00
N ALA A 102 12.16 3.00 -0.43
CA ALA A 102 11.94 3.01 1.02
C ALA A 102 12.36 1.69 1.68
N LEU A 103 12.08 0.53 1.07
CA LEU A 103 12.56 -0.78 1.53
C LEU A 103 14.10 -0.87 1.52
N VAL A 104 14.74 -0.42 0.44
CA VAL A 104 16.20 -0.40 0.32
C VAL A 104 16.81 0.54 1.36
N TYR A 105 16.24 1.74 1.54
CA TYR A 105 16.64 2.67 2.59
C TYR A 105 16.52 2.05 3.98
N LEU A 106 15.38 1.44 4.28
CA LEU A 106 15.11 0.76 5.55
C LEU A 106 16.11 -0.38 5.79
N PHE A 107 16.39 -1.21 4.78
CA PHE A 107 17.34 -2.32 4.86
C PHE A 107 18.76 -1.84 5.19
N ARG A 108 19.21 -0.77 4.52
CA ARG A 108 20.58 -0.26 4.66
C ARG A 108 20.79 0.63 5.88
N LYS A 109 19.82 1.48 6.22
CA LYS A 109 19.98 2.55 7.21
C LYS A 109 19.28 2.28 8.54
N MET A 110 18.30 1.37 8.57
CA MET A 110 17.50 1.09 9.76
C MET A 110 17.24 -0.42 9.95
N PRO A 111 18.30 -1.26 9.99
CA PRO A 111 18.15 -2.72 10.03
C PRO A 111 17.36 -3.22 11.23
N ALA A 112 17.43 -2.53 12.38
CA ALA A 112 16.63 -2.87 13.57
C ALA A 112 15.12 -2.71 13.36
N ARG A 113 14.69 -1.79 12.49
CA ARG A 113 13.26 -1.53 12.19
C ARG A 113 12.78 -2.30 10.97
N TYR A 114 13.70 -2.84 10.17
CA TYR A 114 13.42 -3.45 8.89
C TYR A 114 12.39 -4.58 8.97
N PRO A 115 12.55 -5.61 9.82
CA PRO A 115 11.61 -6.73 9.84
C PRO A 115 10.17 -6.30 10.15
N ARG A 116 9.98 -5.38 11.11
CA ARG A 116 8.66 -4.90 11.51
C ARG A 116 7.96 -4.16 10.38
N LEU A 117 8.66 -3.21 9.75
CA LEU A 117 8.07 -2.39 8.69
C LEU A 117 7.93 -3.17 7.37
N ARG A 118 8.82 -4.12 7.08
CA ARG A 118 8.66 -5.06 5.95
C ARG A 118 7.44 -5.96 6.16
N ASN A 119 7.25 -6.51 7.36
CA ASN A 119 6.05 -7.30 7.68
C ASN A 119 4.78 -6.45 7.62
N THR A 120 4.86 -5.17 8.01
CA THR A 120 3.71 -4.25 7.89
C THR A 120 3.27 -4.14 6.44
N LEU A 121 4.21 -3.91 5.52
CA LEU A 121 3.92 -3.84 4.09
C LEU A 121 3.33 -5.15 3.56
N ALA A 122 3.91 -6.29 3.95
CA ALA A 122 3.47 -7.60 3.50
C ALA A 122 2.05 -7.94 3.99
N ILE A 123 1.76 -7.74 5.28
CA ILE A 123 0.43 -8.01 5.85
C ILE A 123 -0.60 -7.06 5.25
N THR A 124 -0.26 -5.76 5.12
CA THR A 124 -1.14 -4.77 4.46
C THR A 124 -1.48 -5.20 3.05
N THR A 125 -0.48 -5.69 2.30
CA THR A 125 -0.70 -6.16 0.93
C THR A 125 -1.53 -7.43 0.90
N ALA A 126 -1.30 -8.38 1.81
CA ALA A 126 -2.11 -9.59 1.93
C ALA A 126 -3.59 -9.27 2.24
N LEU A 127 -3.85 -8.31 3.14
CA LEU A 127 -5.20 -7.85 3.45
C LEU A 127 -5.87 -7.20 2.24
N ALA A 128 -5.12 -6.43 1.45
CA ALA A 128 -5.64 -5.86 0.22
C ALA A 128 -5.98 -6.94 -0.83
N LEU A 129 -5.11 -7.94 -1.00
CA LEU A 129 -5.38 -9.08 -1.88
C LEU A 129 -6.62 -9.87 -1.45
N LEU A 130 -6.81 -10.03 -0.14
CA LEU A 130 -8.04 -10.63 0.40
C LEU A 130 -9.26 -9.76 0.05
N GLY A 131 -9.17 -8.45 0.24
CA GLY A 131 -10.23 -7.51 -0.16
C GLY A 131 -10.57 -7.59 -1.66
N PHE A 132 -9.57 -7.68 -2.53
CA PHE A 132 -9.79 -7.84 -3.98
C PHE A 132 -10.48 -9.14 -4.34
N ALA A 133 -10.21 -10.21 -3.58
CA ALA A 133 -10.83 -11.51 -3.79
C ALA A 133 -12.27 -11.57 -3.25
N THR A 134 -12.56 -10.94 -2.11
CA THR A 134 -13.86 -11.02 -1.44
C THR A 134 -14.82 -9.88 -1.80
N TYR A 135 -14.29 -8.74 -2.24
CA TYR A 135 -15.06 -7.54 -2.59
C TYR A 135 -14.60 -6.97 -3.94
N PRO A 136 -14.89 -7.67 -5.06
CA PRO A 136 -14.59 -7.13 -6.38
C PRO A 136 -15.35 -5.82 -6.57
N LEU A 137 -14.64 -4.76 -6.95
CA LEU A 137 -15.17 -3.41 -7.00
C LEU A 137 -14.85 -2.76 -8.34
N MET A 138 -15.89 -2.34 -9.06
CA MET A 138 -15.72 -1.61 -10.32
C MET A 138 -15.21 -0.18 -10.05
N PRO A 139 -14.01 0.19 -10.54
CA PRO A 139 -13.46 1.53 -10.36
C PRO A 139 -14.28 2.57 -11.14
N PRO A 140 -14.23 3.87 -10.75
CA PRO A 140 -15.04 4.90 -11.39
C PRO A 140 -14.87 4.98 -12.92
N ARG A 141 -13.66 4.79 -13.44
CA ARG A 141 -13.36 4.80 -14.88
C ARG A 141 -14.08 3.73 -15.70
N LEU A 142 -14.51 2.63 -15.07
CA LEU A 142 -15.23 1.53 -15.72
C LEU A 142 -16.75 1.61 -15.52
N LEU A 143 -17.25 2.63 -14.79
CA LEU A 143 -18.68 2.83 -14.62
C LEU A 143 -19.37 3.15 -15.96
N PRO A 144 -20.68 2.87 -16.08
CA PRO A 144 -21.47 3.28 -17.24
C PRO A 144 -21.35 4.78 -17.52
N HIS A 145 -21.41 5.17 -18.79
CA HIS A 145 -21.26 6.56 -19.23
C HIS A 145 -22.17 7.57 -18.50
N ALA A 146 -23.33 7.14 -18.00
CA ALA A 146 -24.24 7.97 -17.20
C ALA A 146 -23.60 8.57 -15.93
N TYR A 147 -22.54 7.95 -15.39
CA TYR A 147 -21.79 8.47 -14.24
C TYR A 147 -20.80 9.58 -14.63
N GLY A 148 -20.45 9.71 -15.91
CA GLY A 148 -19.65 10.81 -16.43
C GLY A 148 -18.15 10.74 -16.13
N PHE A 149 -17.61 9.53 -15.91
CA PHE A 149 -16.17 9.28 -15.81
C PHE A 149 -15.56 8.93 -17.17
N VAL A 150 -14.27 9.18 -17.30
CA VAL A 150 -13.46 8.83 -18.48
C VAL A 150 -12.39 7.82 -18.06
N ASP A 151 -12.24 6.75 -18.86
CA ASP A 151 -11.11 5.83 -18.73
C ASP A 151 -9.85 6.46 -19.33
N THR A 152 -9.10 7.16 -18.47
CA THR A 152 -7.88 7.90 -18.84
C THR A 152 -6.76 6.97 -19.30
N LEU A 153 -6.66 5.77 -18.71
CA LEU A 153 -5.68 4.76 -19.10
C LEU A 153 -5.91 4.30 -20.54
N LYS A 154 -7.17 4.13 -20.95
CA LYS A 154 -7.52 3.80 -22.33
C LYS A 154 -7.47 5.00 -23.27
N ALA A 155 -7.91 6.18 -22.81
CA ALA A 155 -8.06 7.36 -23.65
C ALA A 155 -6.72 8.06 -23.98
N TYR A 156 -5.80 8.12 -23.03
CA TYR A 156 -4.57 8.92 -23.16
C TYR A 156 -3.29 8.11 -23.14
N GLY A 157 -3.35 6.87 -22.63
CA GLY A 157 -2.23 5.95 -22.48
C GLY A 157 -1.18 6.43 -21.45
N GLY A 158 -0.38 5.49 -20.93
CA GLY A 158 0.85 5.78 -20.18
C GLY A 158 2.10 5.67 -21.06
N LEU A 159 3.27 5.98 -20.50
CA LEU A 159 4.59 5.68 -21.11
C LEU A 159 4.76 4.19 -21.49
N TRP A 160 3.96 3.33 -20.86
CA TRP A 160 3.78 1.93 -21.18
C TRP A 160 2.34 1.79 -21.63
N SER A 161 2.11 1.47 -22.90
CA SER A 161 0.76 1.11 -23.32
C SER A 161 0.33 -0.10 -22.51
N PHE A 162 -0.75 0.06 -21.73
CA PHE A 162 -1.41 -1.05 -21.04
C PHE A 162 -2.04 -2.06 -22.03
N ASP A 163 -1.89 -1.82 -23.34
CA ASP A 163 -2.20 -2.70 -24.47
C ASP A 163 -1.16 -3.81 -24.71
N SER A 164 0.00 -3.79 -24.06
CA SER A 164 0.84 -4.99 -24.03
C SER A 164 0.11 -6.05 -23.18
N GLY A 165 -0.52 -7.02 -23.85
CA GLY A 165 -1.42 -8.01 -23.24
C GLY A 165 -0.84 -8.82 -22.07
N THR A 166 0.46 -8.69 -21.81
CA THR A 166 1.14 -9.23 -20.62
C THR A 166 0.74 -8.50 -19.33
N MET A 167 0.52 -7.18 -19.35
CA MET A 167 0.23 -6.41 -18.12
C MET A 167 -1.27 -6.31 -17.81
N GLN A 168 -2.11 -6.31 -18.85
CA GLN A 168 -3.58 -6.36 -18.72
C GLN A 168 -4.05 -7.70 -18.13
N LYS A 169 -3.33 -8.80 -18.44
CA LYS A 169 -3.50 -10.11 -17.79
C LYS A 169 -2.90 -10.18 -16.38
N ILE A 170 -2.13 -9.18 -15.94
CA ILE A 170 -1.52 -9.09 -14.59
C ILE A 170 -2.30 -8.16 -13.64
N SER A 171 -3.13 -7.23 -14.12
CA SER A 171 -3.95 -6.35 -13.27
C SER A 171 -5.42 -6.81 -13.18
N ASN A 172 -5.91 -7.12 -11.98
CA ASN A 172 -7.35 -7.35 -11.75
C ASN A 172 -8.08 -6.01 -11.85
N GLN A 173 -8.81 -5.78 -12.94
CA GLN A 173 -9.46 -4.48 -13.19
C GLN A 173 -10.55 -4.12 -12.17
N TYR A 174 -11.00 -5.06 -11.35
CA TYR A 174 -11.96 -4.85 -10.25
C TYR A 174 -11.30 -4.80 -8.86
N ALA A 175 -9.97 -4.63 -8.78
CA ALA A 175 -9.23 -4.54 -7.52
C ALA A 175 -9.10 -3.09 -7.02
N ALA A 176 -10.22 -2.38 -6.88
CA ALA A 176 -10.21 -0.99 -6.42
C ALA A 176 -10.12 -0.85 -4.88
N MET A 177 -10.83 -1.66 -4.09
CA MET A 177 -10.81 -1.56 -2.62
C MET A 177 -10.15 -2.78 -1.96
N PRO A 178 -9.23 -2.60 -0.99
CA PRO A 178 -8.66 -1.33 -0.50
C PRO A 178 -7.54 -0.78 -1.40
N SER A 179 -7.33 0.54 -1.37
CA SER A 179 -6.30 1.19 -2.21
C SER A 179 -4.87 0.88 -1.73
N LEU A 180 -4.18 0.00 -2.45
CA LEU A 180 -2.75 -0.26 -2.23
C LEU A 180 -1.88 0.96 -2.50
N HIS A 181 -2.23 1.80 -3.47
CA HIS A 181 -1.54 3.05 -3.76
C HIS A 181 -1.48 3.95 -2.51
N PHE A 182 -2.63 4.17 -1.88
CA PHE A 182 -2.72 4.99 -0.67
C PHE A 182 -2.05 4.30 0.54
N ALA A 183 -2.23 2.98 0.69
CA ALA A 183 -1.62 2.23 1.77
C ALA A 183 -0.08 2.23 1.70
N TRP A 184 0.50 2.01 0.53
CA TRP A 184 1.94 1.95 0.34
C TRP A 184 2.60 3.33 0.43
N SER A 185 1.95 4.37 -0.11
CA SER A 185 2.43 5.74 0.06
C SER A 185 2.40 6.18 1.53
N SER A 186 1.34 5.84 2.27
CA SER A 186 1.25 6.04 3.72
C SER A 186 2.29 5.22 4.49
N TRP A 187 2.57 3.99 4.07
CA TRP A 187 3.64 3.17 4.64
C TRP A 187 5.02 3.80 4.43
N CYS A 188 5.28 4.42 3.28
CA CYS A 188 6.52 5.16 3.04
C CYS A 188 6.70 6.31 4.03
N VAL A 189 5.60 6.98 4.43
CA VAL A 189 5.64 7.97 5.53
C VAL A 189 6.12 7.31 6.81
N LEU A 190 5.56 6.16 7.22
CA LEU A 190 5.99 5.45 8.43
C LEU A 190 7.48 5.08 8.40
N VAL A 191 8.00 4.70 7.23
CA VAL A 191 9.41 4.35 7.04
C VAL A 191 10.31 5.58 7.19
N LEU A 192 9.97 6.68 6.51
CA LEU A 192 10.84 7.84 6.38
C LEU A 192 10.68 8.85 7.52
N TRP A 193 9.57 8.80 8.27
CA TRP A 193 9.28 9.70 9.39
C TRP A 193 10.44 9.89 10.38
N PRO A 194 11.15 8.82 10.83
CA PRO A 194 12.24 8.95 11.78
C PRO A 194 13.46 9.72 11.24
N ALA A 195 13.62 9.75 9.91
CA ALA A 195 14.68 10.50 9.25
C ALA A 195 14.33 11.99 9.11
N MET A 196 13.05 12.35 9.20
CA MET A 196 12.56 13.72 9.10
C MET A 196 12.65 14.44 10.46
N ARG A 197 13.75 15.20 10.63
CA ARG A 197 14.00 15.96 11.87
C ARG A 197 13.30 17.31 11.94
N ARG A 198 13.04 17.95 10.78
CA ARG A 198 12.44 19.30 10.72
C ARG A 198 10.93 19.21 10.48
N PRO A 199 10.12 20.12 11.06
CA PRO A 199 8.67 20.07 10.90
C PRO A 199 8.25 20.23 9.43
N TRP A 200 8.91 21.11 8.68
CA TRP A 200 8.62 21.28 7.24
C TRP A 200 8.93 20.01 6.43
N SER A 201 9.99 19.25 6.77
CA SER A 201 10.30 18.02 6.03
C SER A 201 9.28 16.91 6.32
N ARG A 202 8.70 16.91 7.52
CA ARG A 202 7.54 16.05 7.85
C ARG A 202 6.29 16.46 7.08
N ALA A 203 6.02 17.76 6.97
CA ALA A 203 4.91 18.27 6.17
C ALA A 203 5.06 17.85 4.70
N VAL A 204 6.26 18.00 4.11
CA VAL A 204 6.57 17.53 2.75
C VAL A 204 6.40 16.01 2.63
N LEU A 205 6.81 15.22 3.62
CA LEU A 205 6.61 13.78 3.58
C LEU A 205 5.12 13.39 3.58
N LEU A 206 4.28 14.12 4.33
CA LEU A 206 2.85 13.89 4.38
C LEU A 206 2.12 14.27 3.09
N THR A 207 2.70 15.11 2.22
CA THR A 207 2.08 15.39 0.93
C THR A 207 2.11 14.18 0.00
N TYR A 208 3.01 13.22 0.20
CA TYR A 208 3.10 12.05 -0.67
C TYR A 208 1.80 11.23 -0.74
N PRO A 209 1.23 10.72 0.38
CA PRO A 209 -0.06 10.03 0.33
C PRO A 209 -1.21 10.92 -0.17
N LEU A 210 -1.17 12.25 0.06
CA LEU A 210 -2.18 13.17 -0.46
C LEU A 210 -2.10 13.34 -1.98
N ILE A 211 -0.88 13.44 -2.53
CA ILE A 211 -0.59 13.44 -3.96
C ILE A 211 -1.03 12.10 -4.57
N THR A 212 -0.79 10.99 -3.88
CA THR A 212 -1.27 9.67 -4.31
C THR A 212 -2.79 9.57 -4.30
N LEU A 213 -3.47 10.09 -3.28
CA LEU A 213 -4.93 10.17 -3.25
C LEU A 213 -5.47 10.99 -4.41
N PHE A 214 -4.87 12.16 -4.66
CA PHE A 214 -5.24 12.98 -5.82
C PHE A 214 -5.05 12.23 -7.13
N ALA A 215 -3.91 11.56 -7.32
CA ALA A 215 -3.60 10.79 -8.52
C ALA A 215 -4.64 9.70 -8.82
N ILE A 216 -5.02 8.93 -7.79
CA ILE A 216 -5.94 7.80 -7.96
C ILE A 216 -7.38 8.27 -8.22
N VAL A 217 -7.77 9.43 -7.69
CA VAL A 217 -9.09 10.04 -7.87
C VAL A 217 -9.20 10.76 -9.21
N VAL A 218 -8.21 11.58 -9.58
CA VAL A 218 -8.24 12.35 -10.85
C VAL A 218 -8.19 11.45 -12.08
N THR A 219 -7.55 10.29 -11.96
CA THR A 219 -7.51 9.24 -13.00
C THR A 219 -8.70 8.26 -12.93
N ALA A 220 -9.64 8.48 -12.00
CA ALA A 220 -10.83 7.65 -11.80
C ALA A 220 -10.53 6.16 -11.57
N ASN A 221 -9.37 5.84 -10.99
CA ASN A 221 -9.00 4.46 -10.66
C ASN A 221 -9.52 4.00 -9.30
N HIS A 222 -9.81 4.95 -8.39
CA HIS A 222 -10.29 4.64 -7.05
C HIS A 222 -11.35 5.64 -6.59
N TYR A 223 -12.22 5.16 -5.70
CA TYR A 223 -13.09 5.99 -4.87
C TYR A 223 -12.28 6.57 -3.69
N VAL A 224 -12.72 7.68 -3.11
CA VAL A 224 -12.08 8.24 -1.90
C VAL A 224 -12.13 7.23 -0.74
N LEU A 225 -13.22 6.47 -0.63
CA LEU A 225 -13.41 5.44 0.40
C LEU A 225 -12.41 4.28 0.25
N ASP A 226 -11.92 4.00 -0.95
CA ASP A 226 -10.88 2.98 -1.17
C ASP A 226 -9.58 3.35 -0.42
N ALA A 227 -9.26 4.66 -0.34
CA ALA A 227 -8.11 5.15 0.40
C ALA A 227 -8.29 4.96 1.91
N ALA A 228 -9.50 5.15 2.43
CA ALA A 228 -9.81 4.82 3.82
C ALA A 228 -9.64 3.32 4.10
N GLY A 229 -10.09 2.46 3.17
CA GLY A 229 -9.82 1.02 3.22
C GLY A 229 -8.32 0.70 3.23
N GLY A 230 -7.53 1.40 2.42
CA GLY A 230 -6.06 1.28 2.39
C GLY A 230 -5.40 1.69 3.70
N ALA A 231 -5.86 2.81 4.29
CA ALA A 231 -5.40 3.28 5.60
C ALA A 231 -5.72 2.28 6.71
N LEU A 232 -6.93 1.70 6.69
CA LEU A 232 -7.34 0.67 7.65
C LEU A 232 -6.50 -0.60 7.51
N ALA A 233 -6.28 -1.09 6.28
CA ALA A 233 -5.42 -2.23 6.02
C ALA A 233 -3.99 -1.99 6.53
N LEU A 234 -3.45 -0.78 6.33
CA LEU A 234 -2.13 -0.40 6.84
C LEU A 234 -2.10 -0.38 8.37
N ALA A 235 -3.13 0.17 9.02
CA ALA A 235 -3.23 0.21 10.47
C ALA A 235 -3.24 -1.20 11.07
N ILE A 236 -4.03 -2.12 10.50
CA ILE A 236 -4.07 -3.53 10.90
C ILE A 236 -2.72 -4.21 10.63
N GLY A 237 -2.12 -3.99 9.46
CA GLY A 237 -0.82 -4.55 9.12
C GLY A 237 0.29 -4.08 10.09
N TYR A 238 0.23 -2.82 10.52
CA TYR A 238 1.18 -2.26 11.46
C TYR A 238 0.99 -2.83 12.87
N THR A 239 -0.24 -2.89 13.37
CA THR A 239 -0.54 -3.42 14.70
C THR A 239 -0.19 -4.91 14.80
N ALA A 240 -0.54 -5.70 13.80
CA ALA A 240 -0.16 -7.12 13.71
C ALA A 240 1.37 -7.29 13.70
N SER A 241 2.09 -6.46 12.94
CA SER A 241 3.55 -6.50 12.90
C SER A 241 4.20 -6.13 14.23
N VAL A 242 3.63 -5.16 14.95
CA VAL A 242 4.07 -4.81 16.32
C VAL A 242 3.86 -5.99 17.26
N ALA A 243 2.70 -6.64 17.22
CA ALA A 243 2.41 -7.82 18.05
C ALA A 243 3.41 -8.97 17.79
N ILE A 244 3.64 -9.31 16.51
CA ILE A 244 4.59 -10.35 16.10
C ILE A 244 6.02 -10.02 16.57
N THR A 245 6.42 -8.75 16.47
CA THR A 245 7.77 -8.33 16.87
C THR A 245 7.95 -8.37 18.38
N ARG A 246 6.93 -7.96 19.17
CA ARG A 246 6.96 -8.01 20.65
C ARG A 246 7.11 -9.43 21.18
N GLN A 247 6.42 -10.40 20.58
CA GLN A 247 6.51 -11.82 20.95
C GLN A 247 7.90 -12.43 20.70
N ARG A 248 8.70 -11.86 19.79
CA ARG A 248 10.06 -12.34 19.51
C ARG A 248 11.13 -11.72 20.41
N THR A 249 10.75 -10.75 21.26
CA THR A 249 11.65 -10.04 22.19
C THR A 249 11.43 -10.40 23.65
N THR A 250 10.57 -11.37 23.97
CA THR A 250 10.52 -11.94 25.33
C THR A 250 11.90 -12.52 25.67
N PRO A 251 12.54 -12.10 26.78
CA PRO A 251 13.86 -12.59 27.17
C PRO A 251 13.83 -14.10 27.33
N ASP A 252 14.90 -14.79 26.92
CA ASP A 252 15.11 -16.17 27.35
C ASP A 252 15.06 -16.22 28.89
N PRO A 253 14.45 -17.27 29.48
CA PRO A 253 14.53 -17.47 30.93
C PRO A 253 16.01 -17.44 31.34
N ALA A 254 16.30 -16.72 32.42
CA ALA A 254 17.67 -16.61 32.93
C ALA A 254 18.26 -18.03 33.09
N PRO A 255 19.54 -18.24 32.73
CA PRO A 255 20.17 -19.54 32.93
C PRO A 255 20.01 -19.93 34.41
N ALA A 256 19.54 -21.15 34.65
CA ALA A 256 19.36 -21.67 36.00
C ALA A 256 20.69 -21.50 36.77
N PRO A 257 20.66 -21.10 38.05
CA PRO A 257 21.88 -20.99 38.84
C PRO A 257 22.61 -22.33 38.80
N ALA A 258 23.91 -22.27 38.51
CA ALA A 258 24.77 -23.45 38.58
C ALA A 258 24.69 -24.03 40.00
N ALA A 259 24.36 -25.32 40.08
CA ALA A 259 24.32 -26.09 41.33
C ALA A 259 25.73 -26.37 41.85
#